data_AF-A0A9D6QDH9-F1
#
_entry.id   AF-A0A9D6QDH9-F1
#
_cell.length_a   1.000
_cell.length_b   1.000
_cell.length_c   1.000
_cell.angle_alpha   90.00
_cell.angle_beta   90.00
_cell.angle_gamma   90.00
#
_symmetry.space_group_name_H-M   'P 1'
#
loop_
_entity.id
_entity.type
_entity.pdbx_description
1 polymer ?
#
loop_
_entity_poly.entity_id
_entity_poly.type
_entity_poly.pdbx_seq_one_letter_code
_entity_poly.pdbx_strand_id
1 'polypeptide(L)'
;MNAGALSLKCSERLGNSGVRTVARVAEHNTTDLALALFPAQLAVIRCVNRASTSDHSDIATMVTDGDFAWAGLVYGEREGSETVGLVETFHVSELDRLAARLLELREVFGEAG
;
A
#
# COMPACT_ATOMS: atom_id res chain seq x y z
N MET A 1 13.87 -1.12 11.00
CA MET A 1 12.45 -1.15 11.44
C MET A 1 11.91 -2.56 11.13
N ASN A 2 10.75 -3.01 11.58
CA ASN A 2 10.14 -4.27 11.07
C ASN A 2 8.80 -3.97 10.38
N ALA A 3 8.25 -4.91 9.62
CA ALA A 3 7.01 -4.72 8.86
C ALA A 3 5.81 -4.32 9.75
N GLY A 4 5.71 -4.89 10.95
CA GLY A 4 4.70 -4.50 11.94
C GLY A 4 4.77 -3.03 12.32
N ALA A 5 5.95 -2.55 12.74
CA ALA A 5 6.17 -1.15 13.10
C ALA A 5 5.97 -0.21 11.91
N LEU A 6 6.40 -0.62 10.72
CA LEU A 6 6.20 0.13 9.49
C LEU A 6 4.71 0.27 9.14
N SER A 7 3.94 -0.80 9.27
CA SER A 7 2.49 -0.81 9.01
C SER A 7 1.71 0.06 10.00
N LEU A 8 2.14 0.11 11.27
CA LEU A 8 1.57 1.01 12.27
C LEU A 8 1.79 2.47 11.85
N LYS A 9 3.05 2.84 11.57
CA LYS A 9 3.40 4.19 11.12
C LYS A 9 2.66 4.58 9.84
N CYS A 10 2.55 3.66 8.89
CA CYS A 10 1.80 3.85 7.65
C CYS A 10 0.32 4.11 7.95
N SER A 11 -0.35 3.22 8.69
CA SER A 11 -1.76 3.32 9.03
C SER A 11 -2.08 4.59 9.84
N GLU A 12 -1.24 4.96 10.80
CA GLU A 12 -1.37 6.23 11.55
C GLU A 12 -1.30 7.44 10.62
N ARG A 13 -0.30 7.48 9.73
CA ARG A 13 -0.14 8.62 8.83
C ARG A 13 -1.31 8.74 7.87
N LEU A 14 -1.74 7.62 7.28
CA LEU A 14 -2.87 7.56 6.36
C LEU A 14 -4.19 7.93 7.04
N GLY A 15 -4.41 7.46 8.28
CA GLY A 15 -5.56 7.84 9.09
C GLY A 15 -5.63 9.34 9.35
N ASN A 16 -4.49 9.97 9.68
CA ASN A 16 -4.40 11.43 9.86
C ASN A 16 -4.66 12.22 8.57
N SER A 17 -4.51 11.59 7.41
CA SER A 17 -4.86 12.18 6.10
C SER A 17 -6.29 11.86 5.65
N GLY A 18 -7.07 11.14 6.47
CA GLY A 18 -8.46 10.78 6.16
C GLY A 18 -8.60 9.55 5.26
N VAL A 19 -7.56 8.71 5.13
CA VAL A 19 -7.64 7.42 4.46
C VAL A 19 -7.86 6.32 5.51
N ARG A 20 -8.94 5.55 5.36
CA ARG A 20 -9.34 4.53 6.34
C ARG A 20 -8.72 3.17 6.01
N THR A 21 -7.99 2.59 6.97
CA THR A 21 -7.62 1.17 6.95
C THR A 21 -8.83 0.30 7.31
N VAL A 22 -9.16 -0.67 6.46
CA VAL A 22 -10.28 -1.61 6.68
C VAL A 22 -9.82 -2.94 7.26
N ALA A 23 -8.63 -3.39 6.89
CA ALA A 23 -8.03 -4.61 7.42
C ALA A 23 -6.51 -4.49 7.46
N ARG A 24 -5.91 -5.29 8.32
CA ARG A 24 -4.46 -5.48 8.43
C ARG A 24 -4.17 -6.97 8.56
N VAL A 25 -3.33 -7.49 7.69
CA VAL A 25 -2.92 -8.90 7.69
C VAL A 25 -1.40 -8.94 7.83
N ALA A 26 -0.90 -9.63 8.85
CA ALA A 26 0.53 -9.82 9.06
C ALA A 26 0.92 -11.24 8.64
N GLU A 27 1.94 -11.37 7.80
CA GLU A 27 2.44 -12.66 7.33
C GLU A 27 3.97 -12.64 7.27
N HIS A 28 4.62 -13.56 8.00
CA HIS A 28 6.08 -13.66 8.06
C HIS A 28 6.79 -12.31 8.28
N ASN A 29 7.31 -11.71 7.21
CA ASN A 29 8.09 -10.46 7.21
C ASN A 29 7.38 -9.29 6.53
N THR A 30 6.09 -9.43 6.22
CA THR A 30 5.26 -8.42 5.57
C THR A 30 4.01 -8.13 6.40
N THR A 31 3.45 -6.95 6.16
CA THR A 31 2.12 -6.61 6.66
C THR A 31 1.34 -5.91 5.55
N ASP A 32 0.22 -6.48 5.15
CA ASP A 32 -0.68 -5.90 4.14
C ASP A 32 -1.78 -5.08 4.83
N LEU A 33 -1.99 -3.86 4.34
CA LEU A 33 -3.04 -2.96 4.75
C LEU A 33 -4.06 -2.85 3.61
N ALA A 34 -5.29 -3.27 3.86
CA ALA A 34 -6.40 -2.93 2.98
C ALA A 34 -6.94 -1.55 3.36
N LEU A 35 -7.12 -0.68 2.36
CA LEU A 35 -7.54 0.72 2.53
C LEU A 35 -8.80 0.98 1.71
N ALA A 36 -9.77 1.69 2.29
CA ALA A 36 -10.95 2.13 1.55
C ALA A 36 -10.61 3.34 0.67
N LEU A 37 -10.75 3.20 -0.64
CA LEU A 37 -10.76 4.31 -1.58
C LEU A 37 -12.19 4.86 -1.73
N PHE A 38 -13.15 3.97 -1.98
CA PHE A 38 -14.58 4.29 -2.12
C PHE A 38 -15.43 3.14 -1.51
N PRO A 39 -16.75 3.28 -1.23
CA PRO A 39 -17.55 2.26 -0.54
C PRO A 39 -17.47 0.81 -1.06
N ALA A 40 -17.04 0.60 -2.30
CA ALA A 40 -16.83 -0.73 -2.88
C ALA A 40 -15.40 -0.96 -3.45
N GLN A 41 -14.48 -0.02 -3.25
CA GLN A 41 -13.16 -0.05 -3.89
C GLN A 41 -12.04 0.06 -2.89
N LEU A 42 -11.16 -0.94 -2.90
CA LEU A 42 -10.05 -1.08 -1.97
C LEU A 42 -8.71 -0.88 -2.68
N ALA A 43 -7.77 -0.30 -1.95
CA ALA A 43 -6.34 -0.36 -2.25
C ALA A 43 -5.65 -1.31 -1.27
N VAL A 44 -4.53 -1.90 -1.68
CA VAL A 44 -3.64 -2.66 -0.80
C VAL A 44 -2.28 -1.99 -0.67
N ILE A 45 -1.76 -1.89 0.55
CA ILE A 45 -0.40 -1.48 0.84
C ILE A 45 0.36 -2.62 1.52
N ARG A 46 1.39 -3.16 0.86
CA ARG A 46 2.34 -4.07 1.50
C ARG A 46 3.43 -3.28 2.21
N CYS A 47 3.52 -3.43 3.52
CA CYS A 47 4.60 -2.89 4.34
C CYS A 47 5.66 -3.97 4.55
N VAL A 48 6.90 -3.71 4.12
CA VAL A 48 8.02 -4.64 4.25
C VAL A 48 9.27 -3.89 4.73
N ASN A 49 10.12 -4.49 5.55
CA ASN A 49 11.36 -3.80 5.92
C ASN A 49 12.32 -3.70 4.73
N ARG A 50 12.52 -4.79 4.00
CA ARG A 50 13.35 -4.85 2.79
C ARG A 50 12.54 -5.37 1.62
N ALA A 51 12.34 -4.55 0.60
CA ALA A 51 11.58 -4.92 -0.57
C ALA A 51 12.34 -5.97 -1.41
N SER A 52 11.62 -6.98 -1.88
CA SER A 52 12.10 -8.00 -2.82
C SER A 52 11.23 -8.05 -4.07
N THR A 53 11.69 -8.77 -5.11
CA THR A 53 10.87 -9.01 -6.31
C THR A 53 9.61 -9.82 -6.00
N SER A 54 9.64 -10.77 -5.05
CA SER A 54 8.43 -11.54 -4.71
C SER A 54 7.37 -10.65 -4.08
N ASP A 55 7.76 -9.67 -3.27
CA ASP A 55 6.81 -8.71 -2.69
C ASP A 55 6.03 -7.94 -3.76
N HIS A 56 6.70 -7.60 -4.87
CA HIS A 56 6.06 -6.94 -6.02
C HIS A 56 5.14 -7.90 -6.78
N SER A 57 5.57 -9.14 -7.03
CA SER A 57 4.77 -10.14 -7.73
C SER A 57 3.51 -10.53 -6.95
N ASP A 58 3.65 -10.74 -5.64
CA ASP A 58 2.54 -11.11 -4.76
C ASP A 58 1.49 -10.01 -4.73
N ILE A 59 1.89 -8.76 -4.46
CA ILE A 59 0.93 -7.66 -4.36
C ILE A 59 0.33 -7.28 -5.73
N ALA A 60 1.07 -7.45 -6.83
CA ALA A 60 0.53 -7.28 -8.18
C ALA A 60 -0.54 -8.33 -8.52
N THR A 61 -0.39 -9.55 -8.00
CA THR A 61 -1.38 -10.61 -8.15
C THR A 61 -2.70 -10.22 -7.49
N MET A 62 -2.66 -9.62 -6.29
CA MET A 62 -3.86 -9.14 -5.59
C MET A 62 -4.67 -8.09 -6.39
N VAL A 63 -4.02 -7.31 -7.24
CA VAL A 63 -4.70 -6.39 -8.16
C VAL A 63 -5.23 -7.12 -9.39
N THR A 64 -4.44 -8.04 -9.94
CA THR A 64 -4.79 -8.79 -11.15
C THR A 64 -6.00 -9.71 -10.92
N ASP A 65 -6.11 -10.28 -9.72
CA ASP A 65 -7.23 -11.14 -9.32
C ASP A 65 -8.51 -10.33 -9.04
N GLY A 66 -8.43 -9.00 -8.98
CA GLY A 66 -9.57 -8.10 -8.83
C GLY A 66 -9.97 -7.79 -7.40
N ASP A 67 -9.22 -8.27 -6.40
CA ASP A 67 -9.49 -8.01 -4.98
C ASP A 67 -9.26 -6.54 -4.61
N PHE A 68 -8.34 -5.88 -5.31
CA PHE A 68 -7.98 -4.48 -5.10
C PHE A 68 -7.87 -3.73 -6.42
N ALA A 69 -8.25 -2.46 -6.42
CA ALA A 69 -8.16 -1.59 -7.59
C ALA A 69 -6.77 -0.98 -7.80
N TRP A 70 -5.93 -1.00 -6.76
CA TRP A 70 -4.59 -0.43 -6.79
C TRP A 70 -3.72 -1.05 -5.68
N ALA A 71 -2.42 -1.18 -5.97
CA ALA A 71 -1.42 -1.71 -5.04
C ALA A 71 -0.22 -0.77 -4.87
N GLY A 72 0.23 -0.64 -3.63
CA GLY A 72 1.44 0.07 -3.27
C GLY A 72 2.34 -0.75 -2.34
N LEU A 73 3.65 -0.57 -2.46
CA LEU A 73 4.63 -1.18 -1.57
C LEU A 73 5.36 -0.10 -0.77
N VAL A 74 5.34 -0.22 0.56
CA VAL A 74 6.09 0.65 1.47
C VAL A 74 7.27 -0.10 2.06
N TYR A 75 8.47 0.44 1.89
CA TYR A 75 9.71 -0.19 2.38
C TYR A 75 10.50 0.69 3.35
N GLY A 76 11.20 0.04 4.30
CA GLY A 76 12.08 0.69 5.27
C GLY A 76 13.55 0.83 4.81
N GLU A 77 14.05 -0.15 4.08
CA GLU A 77 15.37 -0.20 3.48
C GLU A 77 15.19 -0.68 2.02
N ARG A 78 15.80 0.02 1.06
CA ARG A 78 15.81 -0.44 -0.33
C ARG A 78 16.97 -1.41 -0.51
N GLU A 79 16.68 -2.71 -0.58
CA GLU A 79 17.57 -3.61 -1.32
C GLU A 79 17.13 -3.55 -2.78
N GLY A 80 18.11 -3.56 -3.71
CA GLY A 80 17.87 -3.27 -5.12
C GLY A 80 16.62 -3.95 -5.68
N SER A 81 15.74 -3.18 -6.30
CA SER A 81 14.69 -3.73 -7.15
C SER A 81 14.24 -2.68 -8.15
N GLU A 82 14.18 -3.14 -9.39
CA GLU A 82 13.52 -2.54 -10.53
C GLU A 82 12.02 -2.43 -10.24
N THR A 83 11.42 -1.36 -10.75
CA THR A 83 9.98 -1.10 -10.70
C THR A 83 9.26 -2.11 -11.61
N VAL A 84 8.47 -3.01 -11.04
CA VAL A 84 7.52 -3.83 -11.81
C VAL A 84 6.24 -3.01 -11.96
N GLY A 85 5.91 -2.65 -13.20
CA GLY A 85 5.04 -1.51 -13.56
C GLY A 85 3.58 -1.52 -13.10
N LEU A 86 3.13 -2.52 -12.31
CA LEU A 86 1.78 -2.56 -11.72
C LEU A 86 1.74 -2.08 -10.26
N VAL A 87 2.90 -1.95 -9.61
CA VAL A 87 2.99 -1.63 -8.18
C VAL A 87 3.78 -0.35 -7.99
N GLU A 88 3.16 0.66 -7.38
CA GLU A 88 3.86 1.88 -7.00
C GLU A 88 4.63 1.67 -5.69
N THR A 89 5.87 2.14 -5.61
CA THR A 89 6.74 1.94 -4.44
C THR A 89 7.02 3.24 -3.70
N PHE A 90 7.05 3.18 -2.37
CA PHE A 90 7.29 4.31 -1.49
C PHE A 90 8.27 3.92 -0.39
N HIS A 91 9.28 4.74 -0.16
CA HIS A 91 10.07 4.62 1.07
C HIS A 91 9.25 5.11 2.27
N VAL A 92 9.54 4.63 3.48
CA VAL A 92 8.87 5.06 4.73
C VAL A 92 8.94 6.58 4.98
N SER A 93 9.90 7.30 4.39
CA SER A 93 9.95 8.76 4.46
C SER A 93 8.97 9.47 3.53
N GLU A 94 8.34 8.75 2.60
CA GLU A 94 7.46 9.27 1.56
C GLU A 94 5.98 9.00 1.86
N LEU A 95 5.63 8.72 3.13
CA LEU A 95 4.24 8.44 3.52
C LEU A 95 3.29 9.61 3.22
N ASP A 96 3.78 10.84 3.19
CA ASP A 96 3.01 12.01 2.75
C ASP A 96 2.66 11.92 1.26
N ARG A 97 3.61 11.49 0.41
CA ARG A 97 3.37 11.26 -1.02
C ARG A 97 2.37 10.12 -1.22
N LEU A 98 2.51 9.04 -0.45
CA LEU A 98 1.56 7.92 -0.48
C LEU A 98 0.14 8.40 -0.10
N ALA A 99 0.02 9.19 0.97
CA ALA A 99 -1.27 9.72 1.39
C ALA A 99 -1.92 10.57 0.30
N ALA A 100 -1.17 11.49 -0.31
CA ALA A 100 -1.65 12.31 -1.42
C ALA A 100 -2.13 11.44 -2.60
N ARG A 101 -1.33 10.42 -2.96
CA ARG A 101 -1.67 9.49 -4.05
C ARG A 101 -2.99 8.75 -3.79
N LEU A 102 -3.23 8.28 -2.56
CA LEU A 102 -4.47 7.60 -2.19
C LEU A 102 -5.69 8.54 -2.21
N LEU A 103 -5.49 9.82 -1.88
CA LEU A 103 -6.54 10.84 -1.98
C LEU A 103 -6.91 11.12 -3.44
N GLU A 104 -5.91 11.27 -4.31
CA GLU A 104 -6.13 11.41 -5.77
C GLU A 104 -6.90 10.21 -6.33
N LEU A 105 -6.49 8.99 -5.98
CA LEU A 105 -7.18 7.77 -6.41
C LEU A 105 -8.63 7.74 -5.93
N ARG A 106 -8.90 8.17 -4.69
CA ARG A 106 -10.25 8.27 -4.16
C ARG A 106 -11.11 9.27 -4.95
N GLU A 107 -10.55 10.38 -5.39
CA GLU A 107 -11.26 11.34 -6.25
C GLU A 107 -11.60 10.72 -7.60
N VAL A 108 -10.61 10.08 -8.25
CA VAL A 108 -10.81 9.39 -9.55
C VAL A 108 -11.90 8.32 -9.48
N PHE A 109 -11.91 7.51 -8.42
CA PHE A 109 -12.91 6.46 -8.25
C PHE A 109 -14.26 6.98 -7.75
N GLY A 110 -14.27 8.13 -7.07
CA GLY A 110 -15.50 8.79 -6.61
C GLY A 110 -16.24 9.55 -7.71
N GLU A 111 -15.54 10.05 -8.72
CA GLU A 111 -16.15 10.69 -9.90
C GLU A 111 -16.73 9.69 -10.90
N ALA A 112 -16.33 8.41 -10.81
CA ALA A 112 -16.76 7.35 -11.72
C ALA A 112 -18.07 6.63 -11.31
N GLY A 113 -18.67 7.01 -10.18
CA GLY A 113 -19.93 6.44 -9.64
C GLY A 113 -21.05 7.45 -9.58
#